data_AF-G8RQB4-F1
#
_entry.id   AF-G8RQB4-F1
#
_cell.length_a   1.000
_cell.length_b   1.000
_cell.length_c   1.000
_cell.angle_alpha   90.00
_cell.angle_beta   90.00
_cell.angle_gamma   90.00
#
_symmetry.space_group_name_H-M   'P 1'
#
loop_
_entity.id
_entity.type
_entity.pdbx_description
1 polymer ?
#
loop_
_entity_poly.entity_id
_entity_poly.type
_entity_poly.pdbx_seq_one_letter_code
_entity_poly.pdbx_strand_id
1 'polypeptide(L)'
;MIGSRHFSSRSYATLRRQCWLFAIGSSLFAIATIPGLPATTGAGLPNLLCFIGSWFFTTAAWMQLVLSGMPLRIGWYSAAVQFAGTILFNVSTGSALWAHAVKRERRLVWAPDALGSLAFLVSAVLGVVAVTAVVGIFELKSRDWQAEWINLLGCIAFGVSALGAFVTGSDVTVDAVLANVGTFIGALCFLAAALLVLPRQHHKDIQRS
;
A
#
# COMPACT_ATOMS: atom_id res chain seq x y z
N MET A 1 -4.31 37.57 6.64
CA MET A 1 -4.25 36.53 7.70
C MET A 1 -4.62 35.17 7.09
N ILE A 2 -3.67 34.46 6.49
CA ILE A 2 -3.85 33.09 5.96
C ILE A 2 -2.54 32.37 6.29
N GLY A 3 -2.49 31.57 7.36
CA GLY A 3 -1.23 30.95 7.77
C GLY A 3 -1.27 29.96 8.93
N SER A 4 -2.40 29.75 9.60
CA SER A 4 -2.44 28.95 10.83
C SER A 4 -2.89 27.49 10.66
N ARG A 5 -3.39 27.06 9.48
CA ARG A 5 -3.92 25.68 9.31
C ARG A 5 -2.89 24.65 8.83
N HIS A 6 -1.78 25.06 8.21
CA HIS A 6 -0.77 24.12 7.69
C HIS A 6 0.21 23.58 8.73
N PHE A 7 0.36 24.25 9.89
CA PHE A 7 1.35 23.85 10.90
C PHE A 7 0.89 22.66 11.77
N SER A 8 -0.43 22.52 12.01
CA SER A 8 -0.98 21.49 12.90
C SER A 8 -0.88 20.08 12.31
N SER A 9 -1.13 19.90 11.01
CA SER A 9 -1.13 18.57 10.36
C SER A 9 0.26 17.93 10.29
N ARG A 10 1.31 18.74 10.03
CA ARG A 10 2.71 18.28 10.04
C ARG A 10 3.19 17.81 11.42
N SER A 11 2.57 18.27 12.51
CA SER A 11 2.94 17.83 13.85
C SER A 11 2.56 16.37 14.16
N TYR A 12 1.56 15.82 13.44
CA TYR A 12 1.10 14.44 13.63
C TYR A 12 1.64 13.47 12.58
N ALA A 13 1.93 13.95 11.36
CA ALA A 13 2.53 13.16 10.29
C ALA A 13 4.06 13.13 10.44
N THR A 14 4.63 11.95 10.69
CA THR A 14 6.08 11.75 10.70
C THR A 14 6.45 10.56 9.82
N LEU A 15 7.65 10.61 9.21
CA LEU A 15 8.13 9.54 8.34
C LEU A 15 8.10 8.17 9.05
N ARG A 16 8.48 8.14 10.34
CA ARG A 16 8.44 6.91 11.15
C ARG A 16 7.02 6.36 11.29
N ARG A 17 6.02 7.21 11.56
CA ARG A 17 4.62 6.78 11.66
C ARG A 17 4.09 6.29 10.32
N GLN A 18 4.37 7.02 9.24
CA GLN A 18 4.03 6.61 7.88
C GLN A 18 4.57 5.20 7.57
N CYS A 19 5.86 4.95 7.83
CA CYS A 19 6.49 3.65 7.57
C CYS A 19 5.83 2.52 8.39
N TRP A 20 5.53 2.75 9.67
CA TRP A 20 4.84 1.75 10.49
C TRP A 20 3.41 1.47 10.02
N LEU A 21 2.67 2.49 9.61
CA LEU A 21 1.32 2.31 9.06
C LEU A 21 1.37 1.47 7.77
N PHE A 22 2.31 1.77 6.85
CA PHE A 22 2.53 0.95 5.66
C PHE A 22 2.92 -0.49 6.02
N ALA A 23 3.82 -0.68 7.00
CA ALA A 23 4.26 -2.01 7.43
C ALA A 23 3.10 -2.83 8.04
N ILE A 24 2.28 -2.23 8.90
CA ILE A 24 1.11 -2.89 9.50
C ILE A 24 0.08 -3.25 8.44
N GLY A 25 -0.27 -2.30 7.56
CA GLY A 25 -1.19 -2.53 6.45
C GLY A 25 -0.71 -3.68 5.54
N SER A 26 0.56 -3.65 5.15
CA SER A 26 1.17 -4.69 4.31
C SER A 26 1.16 -6.05 4.99
N SER A 27 1.45 -6.11 6.29
CA SER A 27 1.44 -7.36 7.05
C SER A 27 0.04 -7.99 7.11
N LEU A 28 -1.00 -7.17 7.30
CA LEU A 28 -2.39 -7.64 7.30
C LEU A 28 -2.80 -8.21 5.95
N PHE A 29 -2.39 -7.57 4.85
CA PHE A 29 -2.62 -8.06 3.48
C PHE A 29 -1.87 -9.36 3.20
N ALA A 30 -0.60 -9.45 3.61
CA ALA A 30 0.18 -10.66 3.49
C ALA A 30 -0.49 -11.81 4.25
N ILE A 31 -0.93 -11.59 5.49
CA ILE A 31 -1.65 -12.61 6.26
C ILE A 31 -2.96 -13.00 5.58
N ALA A 32 -3.76 -12.04 5.13
CA ALA A 32 -5.05 -12.30 4.49
C ALA A 32 -4.93 -13.16 3.21
N THR A 33 -3.81 -13.03 2.50
CA THR A 33 -3.59 -13.65 1.19
C THR A 33 -2.54 -14.76 1.21
N ILE A 34 -2.17 -15.25 2.40
CA ILE A 34 -1.30 -16.44 2.53
C ILE A 34 -1.88 -17.54 1.63
N PRO A 35 -1.08 -18.09 0.69
CA PRO A 35 -1.54 -19.15 -0.19
C PRO A 35 -2.15 -20.30 0.60
N GLY A 36 -3.42 -20.63 0.34
CA GLY A 36 -4.17 -21.68 1.03
C GLY A 36 -4.97 -21.24 2.27
N LEU A 37 -4.75 -20.05 2.83
CA LEU A 37 -5.52 -19.56 3.98
C LEU A 37 -7.01 -19.27 3.64
N PRO A 38 -7.35 -18.64 2.51
CA PRO A 38 -8.75 -18.38 2.15
C PRO A 38 -9.56 -19.67 1.92
N ALA A 39 -8.89 -20.75 1.50
CA ALA A 39 -9.51 -22.06 1.29
C ALA A 39 -9.86 -22.77 2.61
N THR A 40 -9.12 -22.49 3.69
CA THR A 40 -9.31 -23.16 5.00
C THR A 40 -10.18 -22.36 5.97
N THR A 41 -10.14 -21.03 5.92
CA THR A 41 -10.85 -20.15 6.86
C THR A 41 -12.15 -19.56 6.30
N GLY A 42 -12.40 -19.70 5.00
CA GLY A 42 -13.49 -19.02 4.29
C GLY A 42 -13.19 -17.53 4.05
N ALA A 43 -14.08 -16.84 3.32
CA ALA A 43 -13.83 -15.47 2.86
C ALA A 43 -13.88 -14.39 3.95
N GLY A 44 -14.48 -14.66 5.12
CA GLY A 44 -14.77 -13.63 6.12
C GLY A 44 -13.53 -13.02 6.78
N LEU A 45 -12.61 -13.86 7.29
CA LEU A 45 -11.39 -13.40 7.96
C LEU A 45 -10.43 -12.68 7.00
N PRO A 46 -10.12 -13.22 5.79
CA PRO A 46 -9.33 -12.50 4.79
C PRO A 46 -9.93 -11.13 4.42
N ASN A 47 -11.25 -11.05 4.18
CA ASN A 47 -11.91 -9.78 3.84
C ASN A 47 -11.80 -8.76 4.97
N LEU A 48 -11.93 -9.19 6.23
CA LEU A 48 -11.79 -8.32 7.39
C LEU A 48 -10.35 -7.79 7.53
N LEU A 49 -9.35 -8.66 7.39
CA LEU A 49 -7.94 -8.29 7.45
C LEU A 49 -7.58 -7.30 6.34
N CYS A 50 -8.03 -7.54 5.11
CA CYS A 50 -7.85 -6.62 3.98
C CYS A 50 -8.53 -5.27 4.24
N PHE A 51 -9.75 -5.27 4.78
CA PHE A 51 -10.45 -4.03 5.11
C PHE A 51 -9.68 -3.21 6.17
N ILE A 52 -9.30 -3.82 7.29
CA ILE A 52 -8.52 -3.15 8.33
C ILE A 52 -7.18 -2.65 7.76
N GLY A 53 -6.46 -3.49 7.01
CA GLY A 53 -5.20 -3.12 6.38
C GLY A 53 -5.32 -1.92 5.43
N SER A 54 -6.44 -1.80 4.71
CA SER A 54 -6.65 -0.69 3.77
C SER A 54 -6.77 0.67 4.46
N TRP A 55 -7.29 0.73 5.69
CA TRP A 55 -7.29 1.94 6.52
C TRP A 55 -5.89 2.37 6.95
N PHE A 56 -5.02 1.41 7.28
CA PHE A 56 -3.61 1.70 7.57
C PHE A 56 -2.91 2.29 6.36
N PHE A 57 -3.08 1.69 5.17
CA PHE A 57 -2.55 2.23 3.91
C PHE A 57 -3.08 3.63 3.61
N THR A 58 -4.39 3.86 3.77
CA THR A 58 -5.02 5.17 3.53
C THR A 58 -4.44 6.24 4.45
N THR A 59 -4.28 5.91 5.73
CA THR A 59 -3.70 6.83 6.72
C THR A 59 -2.21 7.11 6.42
N ALA A 60 -1.46 6.09 6.01
CA ALA A 60 -0.06 6.23 5.63
C ALA A 60 0.11 7.12 4.39
N ALA A 61 -0.69 6.89 3.35
CA ALA A 61 -0.67 7.66 2.11
C ALA A 61 -1.10 9.12 2.34
N TRP A 62 -2.07 9.36 3.22
CA TRP A 62 -2.39 10.71 3.68
C TRP A 62 -1.19 11.39 4.35
N MET A 63 -0.51 10.71 5.26
CA MET A 63 0.70 11.25 5.90
C MET A 63 1.81 11.54 4.87
N GLN A 64 2.01 10.65 3.91
CA GLN A 64 2.97 10.85 2.81
C GLN A 64 2.61 12.08 1.97
N LEU A 65 1.33 12.27 1.65
CA LEU A 65 0.84 13.44 0.93
C LEU A 65 1.11 14.74 1.71
N VAL A 66 0.82 14.76 3.02
CA VAL A 66 1.11 15.90 3.90
C VAL A 66 2.61 16.19 3.99
N LEU A 67 3.44 15.13 4.07
CA LEU A 67 4.90 15.24 4.20
C LEU A 67 5.58 15.66 2.89
N SER A 68 5.04 15.27 1.73
CA SER A 68 5.55 15.65 0.41
C SER A 68 5.57 17.18 0.20
N GLY A 69 4.74 17.90 0.95
CA GLY A 69 4.80 19.35 1.05
C GLY A 69 4.18 20.06 -0.15
N MET A 70 5.02 20.78 -0.91
CA MET A 70 4.55 21.75 -1.89
C MET A 70 3.79 21.07 -3.04
N PRO A 71 2.55 21.51 -3.33
CA PRO A 71 1.82 21.00 -4.49
C PRO A 71 2.63 21.26 -5.76
N LEU A 72 2.50 20.37 -6.75
CA LEU A 72 3.11 20.43 -8.09
C LEU A 72 4.56 19.90 -8.25
N ARG A 73 5.19 19.34 -7.20
CA ARG A 73 6.41 18.51 -7.38
C ARG A 73 6.03 17.07 -7.71
N ILE A 74 6.86 16.35 -8.47
CA ILE A 74 6.61 14.95 -8.87
C ILE A 74 6.32 14.06 -7.65
N GLY A 75 7.06 14.23 -6.55
CA GLY A 75 6.82 13.50 -5.30
C GLY A 75 5.45 13.79 -4.65
N TRP A 76 4.89 14.98 -4.86
CA TRP A 76 3.52 15.29 -4.42
C TRP A 76 2.48 14.59 -5.29
N TYR A 77 2.67 14.57 -6.61
CA TYR A 77 1.78 13.84 -7.52
C TYR A 77 1.79 12.33 -7.26
N SER A 78 2.97 11.75 -7.03
CA SER A 78 3.11 10.35 -6.58
C SER A 78 2.27 10.10 -5.33
N ALA A 79 2.48 10.89 -4.27
CA ALA A 79 1.73 10.75 -3.02
C ALA A 79 0.21 10.98 -3.17
N ALA A 80 -0.20 11.91 -4.03
CA ALA A 80 -1.61 12.22 -4.27
C ALA A 80 -2.32 11.07 -5.00
N VAL A 81 -1.68 10.52 -6.03
CA VAL A 81 -2.19 9.34 -6.76
C VAL A 81 -2.20 8.11 -5.86
N GLN A 82 -1.15 7.92 -5.03
CA GLN A 82 -1.14 6.87 -4.01
C GLN A 82 -2.35 6.97 -3.09
N PHE A 83 -2.61 8.17 -2.57
CA PHE A 83 -3.72 8.40 -1.65
C PHE A 83 -5.08 8.13 -2.30
N ALA A 84 -5.29 8.64 -3.52
CA ALA A 84 -6.49 8.33 -4.30
C ALA A 84 -6.67 6.82 -4.53
N GLY A 85 -5.58 6.12 -4.86
CA GLY A 85 -5.55 4.66 -4.99
C GLY A 85 -5.98 3.96 -3.70
N THR A 86 -5.47 4.39 -2.54
CA THR A 86 -5.86 3.79 -1.25
C THR A 86 -7.33 4.00 -0.89
N ILE A 87 -7.95 5.11 -1.31
CA ILE A 87 -9.39 5.33 -1.12
C ILE A 87 -10.20 4.35 -1.95
N LEU A 88 -9.90 4.23 -3.25
CA LEU A 88 -10.57 3.28 -4.14
C LEU A 88 -10.44 1.84 -3.62
N PHE A 89 -9.25 1.54 -3.12
CA PHE A 89 -8.93 0.27 -2.52
C PHE A 89 -9.77 -0.03 -1.25
N ASN A 90 -9.98 0.97 -0.41
CA ASN A 90 -10.84 0.90 0.78
C ASN A 90 -12.31 0.65 0.42
N VAL A 91 -12.79 1.30 -0.66
CA VAL A 91 -14.14 1.05 -1.19
C VAL A 91 -14.26 -0.40 -1.67
N SER A 92 -13.26 -0.93 -2.37
CA SER A 92 -13.24 -2.32 -2.84
C SER A 92 -13.25 -3.32 -1.67
N THR A 93 -12.39 -3.16 -0.67
CA THR A 93 -12.34 -4.03 0.52
C THR A 93 -13.62 -3.95 1.34
N GLY A 94 -14.20 -2.75 1.49
CA GLY A 94 -15.49 -2.54 2.14
C GLY A 94 -16.63 -3.25 1.41
N SER A 95 -16.65 -3.20 0.07
CA SER A 95 -17.69 -3.85 -0.73
C SER A 95 -17.66 -5.38 -0.59
N ALA A 96 -16.47 -5.99 -0.56
CA ALA A 96 -16.31 -7.43 -0.36
C ALA A 96 -16.73 -7.86 1.06
N LEU A 97 -16.40 -7.06 2.08
CA LEU A 97 -16.82 -7.33 3.45
C LEU A 97 -18.36 -7.19 3.60
N TRP A 98 -18.95 -6.17 2.98
CA TRP A 98 -20.40 -5.96 2.99
C TRP A 98 -21.17 -7.08 2.26
N ALA A 99 -20.68 -7.51 1.10
CA ALA A 99 -21.27 -8.63 0.37
C ALA A 99 -21.27 -9.92 1.19
N HIS A 100 -20.16 -10.19 1.89
CA HIS A 100 -20.07 -11.33 2.81
C HIS A 100 -21.05 -11.21 3.99
N ALA A 101 -21.15 -10.02 4.60
CA ALA A 101 -21.96 -9.80 5.80
C ALA A 101 -23.48 -9.76 5.52
N VAL A 102 -23.90 -9.14 4.42
CA VAL A 102 -25.31 -8.79 4.17
C VAL A 102 -25.94 -9.63 3.06
N LYS A 103 -25.24 -9.87 1.96
CA LYS A 103 -25.81 -10.59 0.80
C LYS A 103 -25.80 -12.11 0.95
N ARG A 104 -25.21 -12.64 2.04
CA ARG A 104 -25.03 -14.08 2.29
C ARG A 104 -24.31 -14.82 1.14
N GLU A 105 -23.65 -14.08 0.25
CA GLU A 105 -22.73 -14.59 -0.78
C GLU A 105 -21.42 -15.00 -0.11
N ARG A 106 -21.43 -16.17 0.54
CA ARG A 106 -20.32 -16.68 1.36
C ARG A 106 -19.02 -16.93 0.60
N ARG A 107 -19.02 -16.83 -0.73
CA ARG A 107 -17.89 -17.17 -1.61
C ARG A 107 -17.10 -15.98 -2.15
N LEU A 108 -17.56 -14.75 -1.97
CA LEU A 108 -16.84 -13.58 -2.48
C LEU A 108 -15.64 -13.26 -1.57
N VAL A 109 -14.46 -13.70 -2.00
CA VAL A 109 -13.17 -13.25 -1.47
C VAL A 109 -12.84 -11.91 -2.12
N TRP A 110 -12.36 -10.96 -1.33
CA TRP A 110 -11.90 -9.68 -1.85
C TRP A 110 -10.80 -9.88 -2.90
N ALA A 111 -10.93 -9.19 -4.03
CA ALA A 111 -9.94 -9.19 -5.10
C ALA A 111 -9.47 -7.76 -5.40
N PRO A 112 -8.24 -7.58 -5.90
CA PRO A 112 -7.69 -6.25 -6.16
C PRO A 112 -8.49 -5.49 -7.20
N ASP A 113 -8.84 -4.24 -6.86
CA ASP A 113 -9.51 -3.32 -7.77
C ASP A 113 -8.55 -2.83 -8.86
N ALA A 114 -8.97 -2.83 -10.12
CA ALA A 114 -8.12 -2.44 -11.25
C ALA A 114 -7.79 -0.95 -11.23
N LEU A 115 -8.73 -0.09 -10.82
CA LEU A 115 -8.51 1.35 -10.78
C LEU A 115 -7.52 1.74 -9.66
N GLY A 116 -7.69 1.16 -8.46
CA GLY A 116 -6.76 1.31 -7.35
C GLY A 116 -5.37 0.79 -7.68
N SER A 117 -5.28 -0.38 -8.33
CA SER A 117 -4.00 -0.96 -8.75
C SER A 117 -3.31 -0.12 -9.84
N LEU A 118 -4.06 0.41 -10.80
CA LEU A 118 -3.54 1.34 -11.80
C LEU A 118 -3.03 2.62 -11.14
N ALA A 119 -3.77 3.18 -10.19
CA ALA A 119 -3.33 4.35 -9.43
C ALA A 119 -2.01 4.05 -8.68
N PHE A 120 -1.89 2.90 -8.01
CA PHE A 120 -0.63 2.51 -7.35
C PHE A 120 0.53 2.37 -8.33
N LEU A 121 0.30 1.80 -9.51
CA LEU A 121 1.34 1.69 -10.54
C LEU A 121 1.81 3.06 -11.05
N VAL A 122 0.88 3.97 -11.35
CA VAL A 122 1.19 5.34 -11.75
C VAL A 122 1.95 6.07 -10.64
N SER A 123 1.48 5.95 -9.39
CA SER A 123 2.13 6.51 -8.20
C SER A 123 3.58 6.03 -8.07
N ALA A 124 3.83 4.72 -8.21
CA ALA A 124 5.16 4.13 -8.06
C ALA A 124 6.11 4.54 -9.19
N VAL A 125 5.63 4.65 -10.44
CA VAL A 125 6.43 5.19 -11.55
C VAL A 125 6.84 6.64 -11.26
N LEU A 126 5.90 7.47 -10.78
CA LEU A 126 6.20 8.84 -10.38
C LEU A 126 7.20 8.90 -9.20
N GLY A 127 7.10 7.98 -8.24
CA GLY A 127 8.02 7.85 -7.10
C GLY A 127 9.45 7.53 -7.54
N VAL A 128 9.61 6.52 -8.39
CA VAL A 128 10.90 6.17 -9.01
C VAL A 128 11.49 7.34 -9.79
N VAL A 129 10.68 8.04 -10.60
CA VAL A 129 11.13 9.23 -11.34
C VAL A 129 11.56 10.34 -10.37
N ALA A 130 10.78 10.61 -9.32
CA ALA A 130 11.08 11.63 -8.33
C ALA A 130 12.40 11.35 -7.58
N VAL A 131 12.63 10.10 -7.17
CA VAL A 131 13.85 9.74 -6.45
C VAL A 131 15.05 9.73 -7.40
N THR A 132 14.88 9.20 -8.61
CA THR A 132 15.93 9.15 -9.65
C THR A 132 16.38 10.55 -10.07
N ALA A 133 15.45 11.52 -10.14
CA ALA A 133 15.77 12.91 -10.42
C ALA A 133 16.62 13.59 -9.32
N VAL A 134 16.62 13.05 -8.10
CA VAL A 134 17.37 13.60 -6.96
C VAL A 134 18.69 12.86 -6.75
N VAL A 135 18.69 11.52 -6.78
CA VAL A 135 19.87 10.71 -6.45
C VAL A 135 20.63 10.16 -7.66
N GLY A 136 20.07 10.26 -8.87
CA GLY A 136 20.64 9.69 -10.10
C GLY A 136 20.04 8.34 -10.49
N ILE A 137 20.35 7.88 -11.70
CA ILE A 137 19.72 6.72 -12.37
C ILE A 137 20.12 5.38 -11.71
N PHE A 138 21.36 5.28 -11.23
CA PHE A 138 21.91 4.05 -10.63
C PHE A 138 22.55 4.34 -9.28
N GLU A 139 21.73 4.54 -8.25
CA GLU A 139 22.20 4.74 -6.87
C GLU A 139 21.77 3.57 -5.97
N LEU A 140 22.43 2.42 -6.17
CA LEU A 140 22.15 1.19 -5.44
C LEU A 140 22.47 1.28 -3.95
N LYS A 141 23.15 2.32 -3.45
CA LYS A 141 23.34 2.49 -2.00
C LYS A 141 22.23 3.30 -1.33
N SER A 142 21.45 4.04 -2.11
CA SER A 142 20.33 4.82 -1.58
C SER A 142 19.17 3.91 -1.19
N ARG A 143 18.77 4.00 0.08
CA ARG A 143 17.61 3.27 0.61
C ARG A 143 16.31 3.75 0.00
N ASP A 144 16.20 5.05 -0.27
CA ASP A 144 15.01 5.62 -0.89
C ASP A 144 14.88 5.14 -2.34
N TRP A 145 16.00 5.03 -3.07
CA TRP A 145 16.02 4.48 -4.43
C TRP A 145 15.59 3.01 -4.44
N GLN A 146 16.19 2.19 -3.58
CA GLN A 146 15.82 0.78 -3.45
C GLN A 146 14.34 0.62 -3.05
N ALA A 147 13.84 1.43 -2.12
CA ALA A 147 12.47 1.34 -1.64
C ALA A 147 11.45 1.66 -2.73
N GLU A 148 11.68 2.68 -3.55
CA GLU A 148 10.78 3.05 -4.66
C GLU A 148 10.71 1.95 -5.73
N TRP A 149 11.85 1.32 -6.06
CA TRP A 149 11.86 0.18 -7.00
C TRP A 149 11.19 -1.07 -6.42
N ILE A 150 11.41 -1.38 -5.14
CA ILE A 150 10.72 -2.49 -4.47
C ILE A 150 9.21 -2.20 -4.42
N ASN A 151 8.82 -0.95 -4.14
CA ASN A 151 7.42 -0.53 -4.15
C ASN A 151 6.79 -0.70 -5.54
N LEU A 152 7.50 -0.31 -6.61
CA LEU A 152 7.05 -0.51 -7.99
C LEU A 152 6.86 -2.00 -8.33
N LEU A 153 7.80 -2.87 -7.94
CA LEU A 153 7.66 -4.33 -8.10
C LEU A 153 6.41 -4.84 -7.36
N GLY A 154 6.16 -4.32 -6.16
CA GLY A 154 4.94 -4.60 -5.41
C GLY A 154 3.67 -4.19 -6.16
N CYS A 155 3.64 -2.99 -6.72
CA CYS A 155 2.51 -2.49 -7.52
C CYS A 155 2.27 -3.34 -8.78
N ILE A 156 3.32 -3.82 -9.42
CA ILE A 156 3.21 -4.71 -10.59
C ILE A 156 2.59 -6.06 -10.18
N ALA A 157 3.12 -6.71 -9.14
CA ALA A 157 2.59 -8.00 -8.65
C ALA A 157 1.11 -7.89 -8.23
N PHE A 158 0.78 -6.77 -7.58
CA PHE A 158 -0.57 -6.45 -7.19
C PHE A 158 -1.50 -6.14 -8.38
N GLY A 159 -0.99 -5.44 -9.40
CA GLY A 159 -1.72 -5.17 -10.64
C GLY A 159 -2.00 -6.43 -11.46
N VAL A 160 -1.05 -7.36 -11.54
CA VAL A 160 -1.24 -8.67 -12.17
C VAL A 160 -2.35 -9.46 -11.45
N SER A 161 -2.43 -9.34 -10.13
CA SER A 161 -3.50 -9.95 -9.33
C SER A 161 -4.87 -9.37 -9.64
N ALA A 162 -4.94 -8.05 -9.88
CA ALA A 162 -6.16 -7.37 -10.30
C ALA A 162 -6.61 -7.85 -11.69
N LEU A 163 -5.69 -7.96 -12.64
CA LEU A 163 -6.00 -8.45 -13.99
C LEU A 163 -6.50 -9.89 -13.98
N GLY A 164 -5.91 -10.76 -13.17
CA GLY A 164 -6.42 -12.12 -12.95
C GLY A 164 -7.85 -12.14 -12.42
N ALA A 165 -8.24 -11.19 -11.58
CA ALA A 165 -9.61 -11.08 -11.09
C ALA A 165 -10.60 -10.56 -12.15
N PHE A 166 -10.19 -9.64 -13.03
CA PHE A 166 -11.06 -9.01 -14.04
C PHE A 166 -11.37 -9.90 -15.25
N VAL A 167 -10.46 -10.78 -15.65
CA VAL A 167 -10.64 -11.64 -16.84
C VAL A 167 -11.68 -12.75 -16.61
N THR A 168 -12.07 -13.01 -15.36
CA THR A 168 -12.84 -14.20 -14.97
C THR A 168 -14.29 -13.87 -14.63
N GLY A 169 -15.12 -13.69 -15.65
CA GLY A 169 -16.58 -13.69 -15.51
C GLY A 169 -17.19 -15.10 -15.40
N SER A 170 -16.40 -16.18 -15.44
CA SER A 170 -16.90 -17.56 -15.52
C SER A 170 -15.91 -18.57 -14.91
N ASP A 171 -16.37 -19.30 -13.89
CA ASP A 171 -15.74 -20.44 -13.19
C ASP A 171 -14.40 -20.25 -12.45
N VAL A 172 -14.51 -20.31 -11.12
CA VAL A 172 -13.47 -20.05 -10.11
C VAL A 172 -12.67 -21.32 -9.83
N THR A 173 -11.41 -21.41 -10.27
CA THR A 173 -10.37 -22.19 -9.56
C THR A 173 -8.93 -21.71 -9.81
N VAL A 174 -8.56 -21.27 -11.02
CA VAL A 174 -7.19 -20.86 -11.35
C VAL A 174 -6.91 -19.39 -10.95
N ASP A 175 -7.88 -18.51 -11.13
CA ASP A 175 -7.70 -17.06 -10.97
C ASP A 175 -7.67 -16.58 -9.51
N ALA A 176 -8.31 -17.30 -8.59
CA ALA A 176 -8.26 -16.99 -7.16
C ALA A 176 -6.86 -17.25 -6.57
N VAL A 177 -6.12 -18.23 -7.10
CA VAL A 177 -4.74 -18.50 -6.68
C VAL A 177 -3.83 -17.39 -7.17
N LEU A 178 -3.96 -17.00 -8.44
CA LEU A 178 -3.17 -15.91 -9.01
C LEU A 178 -3.42 -14.58 -8.29
N ALA A 179 -4.69 -14.26 -8.00
CA ALA A 179 -5.06 -13.06 -7.24
C ALA A 179 -4.48 -13.04 -5.82
N ASN A 180 -4.52 -14.17 -5.10
CA ASN A 180 -3.96 -14.26 -3.75
C ASN A 180 -2.42 -14.22 -3.77
N VAL A 181 -1.77 -14.96 -4.67
CA VAL A 181 -0.31 -15.04 -4.75
C VAL A 181 0.30 -13.69 -5.12
N GLY A 182 -0.22 -13.01 -6.14
CA GLY A 182 0.37 -11.71 -6.50
C GLY A 182 0.03 -10.62 -5.47
N THR A 183 -1.11 -10.70 -4.77
CA THR A 183 -1.40 -9.81 -3.63
C THR A 183 -0.43 -10.07 -2.48
N PHE A 184 -0.14 -11.34 -2.19
CA PHE A 184 0.82 -11.74 -1.16
C PHE A 184 2.23 -11.22 -1.48
N ILE A 185 2.71 -11.44 -2.71
CA ILE A 185 4.00 -10.94 -3.17
C ILE A 185 4.03 -9.41 -3.11
N GLY A 186 2.98 -8.74 -3.60
CA GLY A 186 2.85 -7.28 -3.54
C GLY A 186 2.95 -6.76 -2.11
N ALA A 187 2.24 -7.40 -1.18
CA ALA A 187 2.27 -7.06 0.24
C ALA A 187 3.65 -7.22 0.87
N LEU A 188 4.41 -8.26 0.51
CA LEU A 188 5.79 -8.43 0.97
C LEU A 188 6.72 -7.34 0.42
N CYS A 189 6.55 -6.95 -0.85
CA CYS A 189 7.29 -5.84 -1.43
C CYS A 189 6.99 -4.52 -0.71
N PHE A 190 5.71 -4.20 -0.47
CA PHE A 190 5.32 -2.98 0.26
C PHE A 190 5.86 -2.97 1.70
N LEU A 191 5.85 -4.12 2.37
CA LEU A 191 6.45 -4.28 3.69
C LEU A 191 7.96 -4.01 3.65
N ALA A 192 8.68 -4.60 2.69
CA ALA A 192 10.11 -4.42 2.54
C ALA A 192 10.47 -2.94 2.26
N ALA A 193 9.74 -2.27 1.36
CA ALA A 193 9.93 -0.86 1.06
C ALA A 193 9.71 0.01 2.31
N ALA A 194 8.63 -0.23 3.07
CA ALA A 194 8.33 0.52 4.29
C ALA A 194 9.39 0.35 5.39
N LEU A 195 9.92 -0.86 5.56
CA LEU A 195 10.98 -1.14 6.54
C LEU A 195 12.34 -0.57 6.12
N LEU A 196 12.60 -0.46 4.81
CA LEU A 196 13.86 0.06 4.30
C LEU A 196 14.03 1.57 4.55
N VAL A 197 12.94 2.33 4.42
CA VAL A 197 12.89 3.79 4.65
C VAL A 197 12.69 4.14 6.13
N LEU A 198 12.40 3.16 6.99
CA LEU A 198 12.18 3.38 8.42
C LEU A 198 13.42 4.05 9.07
N PRO A 199 13.26 5.25 9.68
CA PRO A 199 14.38 5.93 10.31
C PRO A 199 14.96 5.12 11.46
N ARG A 200 16.29 4.91 11.45
CA ARG A 200 17.01 4.28 12.56
C ARG A 200 16.96 5.20 13.79
N GLN A 201 16.65 4.65 14.95
CA GLN A 201 16.81 5.38 16.20
C GLN A 201 18.32 5.52 16.45
N HIS A 202 18.87 6.72 16.34
CA HIS A 202 20.12 7.02 17.03
C HIS A 202 19.78 7.06 18.52
N HIS A 203 20.12 5.97 19.22
CA HIS A 203 20.29 6.04 20.67
C HIS A 203 21.38 7.09 20.87
N LYS A 204 21.01 8.27 21.38
CA LYS A 204 22.02 9.23 21.83
C LYS A 204 22.74 8.50 22.96
N ASP A 205 24.02 8.24 22.73
CA ASP A 205 24.91 7.78 23.78
C ASP A 205 24.69 8.67 25.01
N ILE A 206 24.45 8.01 26.13
CA ILE A 206 24.51 8.58 27.47
C ILE A 206 25.98 8.95 27.69
N GLN A 207 26.41 10.04 27.06
CA GLN A 207 27.59 10.82 27.43
C GLN A 207 27.06 11.94 28.32
N ARG A 208 26.71 11.58 29.56
CA ARG A 208 26.82 12.52 30.68
C ARG A 208 28.09 12.14 31.42
N SER A 209 29.11 12.95 31.15
CA SER A 209 30.28 13.20 32.00
C SER A 209 29.92 13.35 33.47
#